data_AF-A0A424T5F7-F1
#
_entry.id   AF-A0A424T5F7-F1
#
_cell.length_a   1.000
_cell.length_b   1.000
_cell.length_c   1.000
_cell.angle_alpha   90.00
_cell.angle_beta   90.00
_cell.angle_gamma   90.00
#
_symmetry.space_group_name_H-M   'P 1'
#
loop_
_entity.id
_entity.type
_entity.pdbx_description
1 polymer ?
#
loop_
_entity_poly.entity_id
_entity_poly.type
_entity_poly.pdbx_seq_one_letter_code
_entity_poly.pdbx_strand_id
1 'polypeptide(L)'
;MSEAASNRLDSVKWVLVVALLGAGIYGNSYFSDESLLYRVIALLAVAAVAISVATTTEKGGSAWVMIKGARTEIRKVIWPTRQETTQTTIIVMVFVVVCGLFFWALDSFLGWIASLLLG
;
A
#
# COMPACT_ATOMS: atom_id res chain seq x y z
N MET A 1 21.13 33.30 0.29
CA MET A 1 19.93 33.99 -0.24
C MET A 1 19.12 33.15 -1.24
N SER A 2 19.61 32.00 -1.74
CA SER A 2 18.91 31.13 -2.71
C SER A 2 17.77 30.27 -2.10
N GLU A 3 17.94 29.82 -0.85
CA GLU A 3 17.04 28.84 -0.20
C GLU A 3 15.63 29.39 0.12
N ALA A 4 15.53 30.69 0.42
CA ALA A 4 14.25 31.35 0.73
C ALA A 4 13.35 31.57 -0.51
N ALA A 5 13.95 31.61 -1.71
CA ALA A 5 13.20 31.76 -2.96
C ALA A 5 12.61 30.42 -3.42
N SER A 6 13.36 29.31 -3.27
CA SER A 6 12.88 27.96 -3.59
C SER A 6 11.68 27.58 -2.72
N ASN A 7 11.78 27.79 -1.40
CA ASN A 7 10.70 27.45 -0.45
C ASN A 7 9.40 28.25 -0.69
N ARG A 8 9.50 29.51 -1.13
CA ARG A 8 8.31 30.31 -1.50
C ARG A 8 7.65 29.79 -2.77
N LEU A 9 8.42 29.43 -3.79
CA LEU A 9 7.88 28.90 -5.04
C LEU A 9 7.20 27.54 -4.84
N ASP A 10 7.76 26.69 -3.98
CA ASP A 10 7.16 25.39 -3.66
C ASP A 10 5.87 25.52 -2.84
N SER A 11 5.80 26.48 -1.90
CA SER A 11 4.55 26.79 -1.19
C SER A 11 3.45 27.28 -2.15
N VAL A 12 3.80 28.14 -3.11
CA VAL A 12 2.87 28.63 -4.14
C VAL A 12 2.39 27.49 -5.06
N LYS A 13 3.27 26.59 -5.49
CA LYS A 13 2.89 25.41 -6.29
C LYS A 13 1.91 24.50 -5.53
N TRP A 14 2.12 24.30 -4.24
CA TRP A 14 1.19 23.52 -3.40
C TRP A 14 -0.18 24.17 -3.28
N VAL A 15 -0.24 25.49 -3.09
CA VAL A 15 -1.51 26.23 -3.10
C VAL A 15 -2.22 26.09 -4.44
N LEU A 16 -1.48 26.15 -5.55
CA LEU A 16 -2.01 25.97 -6.90
C LEU A 16 -2.57 24.54 -7.11
N VAL A 17 -1.88 23.51 -6.63
CA VAL A 17 -2.37 22.12 -6.68
C VAL A 17 -3.66 21.95 -5.87
N VAL A 18 -3.73 22.50 -4.65
CA VAL A 18 -4.94 22.45 -3.82
C VAL A 18 -6.09 23.20 -4.50
N ALA A 19 -5.82 24.35 -5.12
CA ALA A 19 -6.82 25.11 -5.87
C ALA A 19 -7.34 24.32 -7.10
N LEU A 20 -6.46 23.66 -7.85
CA LEU A 20 -6.85 22.80 -8.99
C LEU A 20 -7.70 21.61 -8.55
N LEU A 21 -7.34 20.95 -7.45
CA LEU A 21 -8.12 19.84 -6.90
C LEU A 21 -9.49 20.32 -6.40
N GLY A 22 -9.54 21.45 -5.69
CA GLY A 22 -10.80 22.08 -5.26
C GLY A 22 -11.69 22.45 -6.44
N ALA A 23 -11.12 23.01 -7.51
CA ALA A 23 -11.84 23.31 -8.74
C ALA A 23 -12.36 22.05 -9.44
N GLY A 24 -11.59 20.96 -9.43
CA GLY A 24 -12.02 19.65 -9.96
C GLY A 24 -13.18 19.04 -9.18
N ILE A 25 -13.14 19.10 -7.84
CA ILE A 25 -14.23 18.64 -6.96
C ILE A 25 -15.48 19.49 -7.18
N TYR A 26 -15.34 20.82 -7.20
CA TYR A 26 -16.45 21.74 -7.43
C TYR A 26 -17.06 21.55 -8.82
N GLY A 27 -16.24 21.44 -9.86
CA GLY A 27 -16.69 21.16 -11.23
C GLY A 27 -17.43 19.82 -11.33
N ASN A 28 -16.96 18.79 -10.60
CA ASN A 28 -17.67 17.52 -10.50
C ASN A 28 -18.96 17.60 -9.65
N SER A 29 -19.13 18.59 -8.77
CA SER A 29 -20.40 18.80 -8.08
C SER A 29 -21.40 19.61 -8.90
N TYR A 30 -20.93 20.52 -9.76
CA TYR A 30 -21.78 21.40 -10.56
C TYR A 30 -22.35 20.69 -11.80
N PHE A 31 -21.57 19.82 -12.45
CA PHE A 31 -22.02 19.06 -13.62
C PHE A 31 -22.78 17.77 -13.25
N SER A 32 -23.40 17.70 -12.06
CA SER A 32 -24.00 16.49 -11.46
C SER A 32 -25.02 15.79 -12.34
N ASP A 33 -25.72 16.57 -13.16
CA ASP A 33 -26.82 16.13 -13.99
C ASP A 33 -26.41 15.77 -15.43
N GLU A 34 -25.12 15.89 -15.77
CA GLU A 34 -24.57 15.62 -17.11
C GLU A 34 -23.91 14.23 -17.24
N SER A 35 -23.70 13.81 -18.50
CA SER A 35 -23.16 12.48 -18.82
C SER A 35 -21.81 12.17 -18.17
N LEU A 36 -21.67 10.93 -17.66
CA LEU A 36 -20.53 10.45 -16.87
C LEU A 36 -19.18 10.57 -17.61
N LEU A 37 -19.19 10.43 -18.94
CA LEU A 37 -17.98 10.48 -19.77
C LEU A 37 -17.28 11.85 -19.73
N TYR A 38 -18.03 12.95 -19.80
CA TYR A 38 -17.45 14.29 -19.81
C TYR A 38 -16.80 14.65 -18.47
N ARG A 39 -17.40 14.18 -17.36
CA ARG A 39 -16.87 14.35 -16.00
C ARG A 39 -15.54 13.64 -15.83
N VAL A 40 -15.47 12.37 -16.24
CA VAL A 40 -14.27 11.55 -16.07
C VAL A 40 -13.10 12.11 -16.88
N ILE A 41 -13.35 12.54 -18.13
CA ILE A 41 -12.31 13.16 -18.96
C ILE A 41 -11.83 14.49 -18.36
N ALA A 42 -12.75 15.35 -17.90
CA ALA A 42 -12.41 16.61 -17.26
C ALA A 42 -11.61 16.40 -15.95
N LEU A 43 -12.03 15.44 -15.11
CA LEU A 43 -11.33 15.07 -13.88
C LEU A 43 -9.93 14.51 -14.16
N LEU A 44 -9.79 13.64 -15.16
CA LEU A 44 -8.50 13.09 -15.56
C LEU A 44 -7.57 14.19 -16.10
N ALA A 45 -8.09 15.15 -16.86
CA ALA A 45 -7.31 16.28 -17.34
C ALA A 45 -6.83 17.18 -16.19
N VAL A 46 -7.71 17.52 -15.25
CA VAL A 46 -7.34 18.31 -14.05
C VAL A 46 -6.33 17.56 -13.18
N ALA A 47 -6.54 16.25 -12.98
CA ALA A 47 -5.62 15.41 -12.23
C ALA A 47 -4.24 15.34 -12.91
N ALA A 48 -4.19 15.19 -14.24
CA ALA A 48 -2.94 15.17 -14.99
C ALA A 48 -2.16 16.50 -14.82
N VAL A 49 -2.85 17.64 -14.95
CA VAL A 49 -2.22 18.96 -14.74
C VAL A 49 -1.74 19.13 -13.30
N ALA A 50 -2.53 18.73 -12.31
CA ALA A 50 -2.14 18.78 -10.90
C ALA A 50 -0.91 17.90 -10.62
N ILE A 51 -0.84 16.70 -11.20
CA ILE A 51 0.32 15.79 -11.09
C ILE A 51 1.56 16.41 -11.78
N SER A 52 1.40 17.00 -12.96
CA SER A 52 2.50 17.69 -13.65
C SER A 52 3.05 18.85 -12.81
N VAL A 53 2.18 19.64 -12.16
CA VAL A 53 2.63 20.71 -11.26
C VAL A 53 3.31 20.13 -10.02
N ALA A 54 2.75 19.08 -9.41
CA ALA A 54 3.30 18.45 -8.21
C ALA A 54 4.71 17.87 -8.44
N THR A 55 4.97 17.28 -9.60
CA THR A 55 6.28 16.69 -9.92
C THR A 55 7.38 17.74 -10.13
N THR A 56 7.04 19.00 -10.42
CA THR A 56 8.01 20.12 -10.55
C THR A 56 8.42 20.75 -9.20
N THR A 57 7.93 20.22 -8.07
CA THR A 57 8.25 20.67 -6.71
C THR A 57 9.49 19.93 -6.19
N GLU A 58 10.30 20.51 -5.29
CA GLU A 58 11.51 19.85 -4.76
C GLU A 58 11.20 18.48 -4.12
N LYS A 59 10.04 18.38 -3.46
CA LYS A 59 9.52 17.11 -2.91
C LYS A 59 9.28 16.06 -4.00
N GLY A 60 8.82 16.46 -5.20
CA GLY A 60 8.61 15.56 -6.33
C GLY A 60 9.90 14.93 -6.87
N GLY A 61 10.97 15.72 -6.95
CA GLY A 61 12.31 15.23 -7.32
C GLY A 61 12.87 14.24 -6.30
N SER A 62 12.72 14.53 -5.00
CA SER A 62 13.17 13.63 -3.92
C SER A 62 12.42 12.29 -3.91
N ALA A 63 11.11 12.31 -4.15
CA ALA A 63 10.30 11.10 -4.28
C ALA A 63 10.75 10.25 -5.49
N TRP A 64 11.09 10.89 -6.61
CA TRP A 64 11.64 10.21 -7.78
C TRP A 64 12.97 9.51 -7.49
N VAL A 65 13.86 10.15 -6.74
CA VAL A 65 15.13 9.56 -6.30
C VAL A 65 14.88 8.37 -5.36
N MET A 66 13.94 8.50 -4.42
CA MET A 66 13.55 7.41 -3.52
C MET A 66 12.96 6.21 -4.27
N ILE A 67 12.10 6.44 -5.27
CA ILE A 67 11.55 5.36 -6.12
C ILE A 67 12.67 4.67 -6.91
N LYS A 68 13.60 5.44 -7.48
CA LYS A 68 14.78 4.87 -8.17
C LYS A 68 15.66 4.06 -7.21
N GLY A 69 15.88 4.56 -6.00
CA GLY A 69 16.60 3.85 -4.94
C GLY A 69 15.91 2.55 -4.51
N ALA A 70 14.59 2.58 -4.29
CA ALA A 70 13.78 1.42 -3.93
C ALA A 70 13.82 0.33 -5.02
N ARG A 71 13.78 0.71 -6.30
CA ARG A 71 13.95 -0.26 -7.41
C ARG A 71 15.34 -0.91 -7.41
N THR A 72 16.38 -0.17 -7.05
CA THR A 72 17.73 -0.71 -6.92
C THR A 72 17.83 -1.69 -5.75
N GLU A 73 17.15 -1.41 -4.63
CA GLU A 73 17.15 -2.30 -3.46
C GLU A 73 16.32 -3.57 -3.69
N ILE A 74 15.19 -3.46 -4.38
CA ILE A 74 14.37 -4.63 -4.79
C ILE A 74 15.19 -5.59 -5.65
N ARG A 75 16.14 -5.09 -6.46
CA ARG A 75 17.05 -5.96 -7.23
C ARG A 75 18.08 -6.70 -6.37
N LYS A 76 18.34 -6.21 -5.15
CA LYS A 76 19.19 -6.90 -4.17
C LYS A 76 18.41 -7.94 -3.36
N VAL A 77 17.07 -7.96 -3.45
CA VAL A 77 16.26 -9.00 -2.83
C VAL A 77 16.49 -10.30 -3.58
N ILE A 78 17.24 -11.18 -2.95
CA ILE A 78 17.41 -12.56 -3.40
C ILE A 78 16.10 -13.26 -3.07
N TRP A 79 15.26 -13.45 -4.08
CA TRP A 79 14.02 -14.20 -3.89
C TRP A 79 14.38 -15.66 -3.59
N PRO A 80 13.75 -16.24 -2.56
CA PRO A 80 14.06 -17.60 -2.15
C PRO A 80 13.79 -18.56 -3.29
N THR A 81 14.64 -19.57 -3.42
CA THR A 81 14.45 -20.60 -4.42
C THR A 81 13.23 -21.45 -4.05
N ARG A 82 12.61 -22.11 -5.04
CA ARG A 82 11.48 -23.04 -4.76
C ARG A 82 11.88 -24.14 -3.77
N GLN A 83 13.14 -24.52 -3.74
CA GLN A 83 13.68 -25.53 -2.83
C GLN A 83 13.70 -25.03 -1.37
N GLU A 84 14.18 -23.81 -1.12
CA GLU A 84 14.19 -23.20 0.23
C GLU A 84 12.77 -22.96 0.76
N THR A 85 11.88 -22.50 -0.11
CA THR A 85 10.46 -22.26 0.23
C THR A 85 9.77 -23.57 0.60
N THR A 86 10.00 -24.63 -0.18
CA THR A 86 9.42 -25.96 0.07
C THR A 86 9.99 -26.59 1.33
N GLN A 87 11.30 -26.46 1.57
CA GLN A 87 11.93 -26.97 2.79
C GLN A 87 11.34 -26.31 4.05
N THR A 88 11.20 -24.99 4.03
CA THR A 88 10.59 -24.25 5.16
C THR A 88 9.13 -24.66 5.36
N THR A 89 8.37 -24.83 4.26
CA THR A 89 6.97 -25.27 4.33
C THR A 89 6.84 -26.67 4.92
N ILE A 90 7.71 -27.61 4.53
CA ILE A 90 7.72 -28.98 5.08
C ILE A 90 8.05 -28.95 6.58
N ILE A 91 9.03 -28.15 7.02
CA ILE A 91 9.37 -28.00 8.44
C ILE A 91 8.15 -27.52 9.23
N VAL A 92 7.50 -26.45 8.77
CA VAL A 92 6.29 -25.91 9.41
C VAL A 92 5.16 -26.93 9.39
N MET A 93 4.97 -27.67 8.30
CA MET A 93 3.93 -28.69 8.18
C MET A 93 4.13 -29.84 9.16
N VAL A 94 5.37 -30.33 9.31
CA VAL A 94 5.71 -31.35 10.32
C VAL A 94 5.42 -30.83 11.73
N PHE A 95 5.82 -29.59 12.03
CA PHE A 95 5.54 -28.97 13.33
C PHE A 95 4.04 -28.90 13.63
N VAL A 96 3.22 -28.45 12.67
CA VAL A 96 1.75 -28.38 12.81
C VAL A 96 1.14 -29.77 13.05
N VAL A 97 1.60 -30.80 12.33
CA VAL A 97 1.12 -32.17 12.52
C VAL A 97 1.45 -32.69 13.92
N VAL A 98 2.67 -32.45 14.41
CA VAL A 98 3.10 -32.86 15.76
C VAL A 98 2.27 -32.15 16.83
N CYS A 99 2.10 -30.82 16.73
CA CYS A 99 1.27 -30.07 17.66
C CYS A 99 -0.19 -30.52 17.62
N GLY A 100 -0.75 -30.77 16.43
CA GLY A 100 -2.11 -31.28 16.27
C GLY A 100 -2.31 -32.65 16.92
N LEU A 101 -1.36 -33.56 16.74
CA LEU A 101 -1.40 -34.89 17.38
C LEU A 101 -1.29 -34.79 18.91
N PHE A 102 -0.43 -33.89 19.41
CA PHE A 102 -0.27 -33.66 20.84
C PHE A 102 -1.57 -33.14 21.48
N PHE A 103 -2.20 -32.12 20.90
CA PHE A 103 -3.46 -31.60 21.41
C PHE A 103 -4.59 -32.63 21.30
N TRP A 104 -4.68 -33.35 20.18
CA TRP A 104 -5.67 -34.41 20.03
C TRP A 104 -5.55 -35.51 21.09
N ALA A 105 -4.32 -35.91 21.43
CA ALA A 105 -4.08 -36.88 22.50
C ALA A 105 -4.48 -36.33 23.87
N LEU A 106 -4.16 -35.06 24.15
CA LEU A 106 -4.52 -34.39 25.39
C LEU A 106 -6.04 -34.26 25.54
N ASP A 107 -6.75 -33.86 24.48
CA ASP A 107 -8.20 -33.74 24.47
C ASP A 107 -8.88 -35.10 24.69
N SER A 108 -8.36 -36.15 24.04
CA SER A 108 -8.86 -37.51 24.21
C SER A 108 -8.64 -38.02 25.63
N PHE A 109 -7.48 -37.74 26.22
CA PHE A 109 -7.14 -38.13 27.58
C PHE A 109 -7.98 -37.39 28.63
N LEU A 110 -8.12 -36.07 28.49
CA LEU A 110 -8.99 -35.26 29.36
C LEU A 110 -10.46 -35.67 29.21
N GLY A 111 -10.93 -35.93 27.99
CA GLY A 111 -12.28 -36.41 27.72
C GLY A 111 -12.55 -37.76 28.37
N TRP A 112 -11.59 -38.68 28.33
CA TRP A 112 -11.69 -39.97 29.02
C TRP A 112 -11.82 -39.79 30.54
N ILE A 113 -10.96 -38.96 31.16
CA ILE A 113 -11.06 -38.64 32.60
C ILE A 113 -12.40 -37.98 32.94
N ALA A 114 -12.85 -37.02 32.14
CA ALA A 114 -14.12 -36.34 32.37
C ALA A 114 -15.30 -37.31 32.28
N SER A 115 -15.28 -38.27 31.34
CA SER A 115 -16.31 -39.30 31.22
C SER A 115 -16.34 -40.26 32.42
N LEU A 116 -15.20 -40.51 33.07
CA LEU A 116 -15.13 -41.30 34.31
C LEU A 116 -15.69 -40.55 35.54
N LEU A 117 -15.64 -39.21 35.53
CA LEU A 117 -16.12 -38.37 36.64
C LEU A 117 -17.60 -37.99 36.50
N LEU A 118 -18.09 -37.84 35.26
CA LEU A 118 -19.47 -37.47 34.94
C LEU A 118 -20.39 -38.67 34.68
N GLY A 119 -19.80 -39.84 34.38
CA GLY A 119 -20.49 -41.14 34.42
C GLY A 119 -20.58 -41.66 35.85
#